data_AF-E2BEG3-F1
#
_entry.id   AF-E2BEG3-F1
#
_cell.length_a   1.000
_cell.length_b   1.000
_cell.length_c   1.000
_cell.angle_alpha   90.00
_cell.angle_beta   90.00
_cell.angle_gamma   90.00
#
_symmetry.space_group_name_H-M   'P 1'
#
loop_
_entity.id
_entity.type
_entity.pdbx_description
1 polymer ?
#
loop_
_entity_poly.entity_id
_entity_poly.type
_entity_poly.pdbx_seq_one_letter_code
_entity_poly.pdbx_strand_id
1 'polypeptide(L)'
;MLTMLDVLKTPLQVENRYKTVLKRKKKAVENNSKSGSSREDVPFEEELRKIAHSDDSIEPEVLRNARSVKYPKLNTRMSEEICNDSASTHSTDSSPPKTKKSKPSDIDKRMEYWKNKEAAKERRHQEKLNLIRELFAKQK
;
A
#
# COMPACT_ATOMS: atom_id res chain seq x y z
N MET A 1 -12.33 -4.97 38.16
CA MET A 1 -12.08 -3.67 37.50
C MET A 1 -10.67 -3.72 36.95
N LEU A 2 -10.45 -3.44 35.65
CA LEU A 2 -9.10 -3.44 35.08
C LEU A 2 -8.42 -2.09 35.35
N THR A 3 -7.30 -2.11 36.08
CA THR A 3 -6.45 -0.95 36.38
C THR A 3 -5.14 -1.08 35.60
N MET A 4 -5.14 -0.73 34.31
CA MET A 4 -3.89 -0.69 33.51
C MET A 4 -3.30 0.73 33.39
N LEU A 5 -4.04 1.79 33.75
CA LEU A 5 -3.63 3.20 33.53
C LEU A 5 -4.11 4.17 34.64
N ASP A 6 -4.37 3.68 35.86
CA ASP A 6 -4.96 4.49 36.97
C ASP A 6 -6.31 5.17 36.64
N VAL A 7 -6.99 4.72 35.58
CA VAL A 7 -8.32 5.21 35.21
C VAL A 7 -9.39 4.18 35.56
N LEU A 8 -10.28 4.52 36.49
CA LEU A 8 -11.47 3.72 36.78
C LEU A 8 -12.54 3.97 35.70
N LYS A 9 -12.82 2.94 34.90
CA LYS A 9 -13.93 2.92 33.93
C LYS A 9 -14.75 1.66 34.07
N THR A 10 -16.07 1.80 33.91
CA THR A 10 -16.95 0.64 33.84
C THR A 10 -16.80 -0.05 32.48
N PRO A 11 -17.04 -1.37 32.39
CA PRO A 11 -17.00 -2.09 31.12
C PRO A 11 -17.87 -1.43 30.03
N LEU A 12 -19.07 -0.97 30.41
CA LEU A 12 -19.99 -0.27 29.51
C LEU A 12 -19.42 1.04 28.97
N GLN A 13 -18.69 1.81 29.78
CA GLN A 13 -18.03 3.04 29.33
C GLN A 13 -16.93 2.76 28.31
N VAL A 14 -16.15 1.70 28.54
CA VAL A 14 -15.10 1.26 27.62
C VAL A 14 -15.72 0.81 26.30
N GLU A 15 -16.76 0.00 26.34
CA GLU A 15 -17.47 -0.47 25.15
C GLU A 15 -18.07 0.68 24.33
N ASN A 16 -18.78 1.61 24.99
CA ASN A 16 -19.35 2.77 24.32
C ASN A 16 -18.28 3.67 23.69
N ARG A 17 -17.15 3.84 24.38
CA ARG A 17 -16.00 4.58 23.84
C ARG A 17 -15.42 3.90 22.62
N TYR A 18 -15.20 2.58 22.69
CA TYR A 18 -14.70 1.77 21.59
C TYR A 18 -15.59 1.89 20.34
N LYS A 19 -16.91 1.69 20.50
CA LYS A 19 -17.90 1.85 19.42
C LYS A 19 -17.84 3.25 18.80
N THR A 20 -17.69 4.27 19.62
CA THR A 20 -17.58 5.66 19.15
C THR A 20 -16.32 5.90 18.34
N VAL A 21 -15.18 5.38 18.80
CA VAL A 21 -13.89 5.47 18.10
C VAL A 21 -13.99 4.78 16.73
N LEU A 22 -14.55 3.57 16.67
CA LEU A 22 -14.77 2.86 15.40
C LEU A 22 -15.68 3.63 14.44
N LYS A 23 -16.79 4.19 14.94
CA LYS A 23 -17.72 4.97 14.11
C LYS A 23 -17.05 6.22 13.52
N ARG A 24 -16.24 6.93 14.31
CA ARG A 24 -15.49 8.11 13.84
C ARG A 24 -14.42 7.74 12.81
N LYS A 25 -13.67 6.65 13.04
CA LYS A 25 -12.73 6.12 12.06
C LYS A 25 -13.42 5.84 10.72
N LYS A 26 -14.55 5.11 10.75
CA LYS A 26 -15.31 4.80 9.52
C LYS A 26 -15.70 6.06 8.75
N LYS A 27 -16.25 7.07 9.45
CA LYS A 27 -16.63 8.34 8.86
C LYS A 27 -15.44 9.06 8.21
N ALA A 28 -14.30 9.13 8.90
CA ALA A 28 -13.10 9.78 8.37
C ALA A 28 -12.54 9.04 7.14
N VAL A 29 -12.55 7.71 7.15
CA VAL A 29 -12.15 6.89 5.99
C VAL A 29 -13.07 7.13 4.79
N GLU A 30 -14.39 7.12 4.99
CA GLU A 30 -15.37 7.43 3.93
C GLU A 30 -15.17 8.86 3.39
N ASN A 31 -14.96 9.82 4.29
CA ASN A 31 -14.70 11.21 3.92
C ASN A 31 -13.42 11.34 3.07
N ASN A 32 -12.34 10.68 3.48
CA ASN A 32 -11.06 10.68 2.76
C ASN A 32 -11.11 9.93 1.42
N SER A 33 -12.07 9.01 1.24
CA SER A 33 -12.30 8.34 -0.04
C SER A 33 -13.08 9.19 -1.06
N LYS A 34 -13.77 10.25 -0.59
CA LYS A 34 -14.62 11.09 -1.44
C LYS A 34 -13.82 12.26 -2.03
N SER A 35 -13.82 12.34 -3.36
CA SER A 35 -13.17 13.44 -4.09
C SER A 35 -13.83 14.79 -3.77
N GLY A 36 -13.01 15.83 -3.63
CA GLY A 36 -13.47 17.18 -3.29
C GLY A 36 -13.75 17.41 -1.80
N SER A 37 -13.58 16.39 -0.95
CA SER A 37 -13.65 16.59 0.50
C SER A 37 -12.30 17.01 1.09
N SER A 38 -12.35 17.77 2.18
CA SER A 38 -11.17 18.07 2.98
C SER A 38 -10.72 16.82 3.74
N ARG A 39 -9.41 16.63 3.85
CA ARG A 39 -8.83 15.46 4.50
C ARG A 39 -9.07 15.51 6.01
N GLU A 40 -9.58 14.43 6.57
CA GLU A 40 -9.84 14.27 8.00
C GLU A 40 -8.80 13.31 8.60
N ASP A 41 -8.21 13.68 9.74
CA ASP A 41 -7.23 12.86 10.45
C ASP A 41 -7.91 11.84 11.37
N VAL A 42 -7.28 10.68 11.56
CA VAL A 42 -7.81 9.58 12.38
C VAL A 42 -6.90 9.36 13.60
N PRO A 43 -7.26 9.94 14.76
CA PRO A 43 -6.35 10.07 15.91
C PRO A 43 -5.91 8.76 16.60
N PHE A 44 -6.44 7.60 16.20
CA PHE A 44 -6.09 6.29 16.79
C PHE A 44 -5.88 5.20 15.73
N GLU A 45 -5.57 5.58 14.48
CA GLU A 45 -5.45 4.63 13.37
C GLU A 45 -4.32 3.62 13.58
N GLU A 46 -3.17 4.09 14.07
CA GLU A 46 -1.99 3.25 14.31
C GLU A 46 -2.22 2.26 15.44
N GLU A 47 -2.82 2.71 16.55
CA GLU A 47 -3.18 1.86 17.69
C GLU A 47 -4.18 0.77 17.28
N LEU A 48 -5.23 1.13 16.53
CA LEU A 48 -6.21 0.18 16.03
C LEU A 48 -5.58 -0.83 15.06
N ARG A 49 -4.65 -0.38 14.22
CA ARG A 49 -3.90 -1.32 13.38
C ARG A 49 -3.06 -2.25 14.22
N LYS A 50 -2.34 -1.75 15.22
CA LYS A 50 -1.51 -2.58 16.11
C LYS A 50 -2.35 -3.67 16.78
N ILE A 51 -3.50 -3.31 17.36
CA ILE A 51 -4.42 -4.26 17.98
C ILE A 51 -4.89 -5.31 16.97
N ALA A 52 -5.30 -4.89 15.76
CA ALA A 52 -5.75 -5.82 14.72
C ALA A 52 -4.64 -6.76 14.22
N HIS A 53 -3.38 -6.31 14.20
CA HIS A 53 -2.24 -7.14 13.78
C HIS A 53 -1.76 -8.09 14.89
N SER A 54 -1.99 -7.76 16.16
CA SER A 54 -1.68 -8.65 17.30
C SER A 54 -2.72 -9.75 17.50
N ASP A 55 -3.86 -9.66 16.81
CA ASP A 55 -4.91 -10.68 16.86
C ASP A 55 -4.61 -11.78 15.82
N ASP A 56 -3.88 -12.81 16.25
CA ASP A 56 -3.51 -13.97 15.43
C ASP A 56 -4.72 -14.84 15.03
N SER A 57 -5.92 -14.56 15.57
CA SER A 57 -7.15 -15.25 15.17
C SER A 57 -7.73 -14.73 13.86
N ILE A 58 -7.31 -13.55 13.40
CA ILE A 58 -7.69 -13.01 12.09
C ILE A 58 -6.90 -13.77 11.01
N GLU A 59 -7.63 -14.50 10.17
CA GLU A 59 -7.04 -15.10 8.98
C GLU A 59 -6.41 -14.02 8.10
N PRO A 60 -5.18 -14.22 7.58
CA PRO A 60 -4.53 -13.23 6.74
C PRO A 60 -5.42 -12.90 5.54
N GLU A 61 -5.49 -11.63 5.15
CA GLU A 61 -6.24 -11.24 3.95
C GLU A 61 -5.65 -11.99 2.74
N VAL A 62 -6.41 -12.93 2.17
CA VAL A 62 -5.96 -13.70 1.01
C VAL A 62 -6.72 -13.23 -0.22
N LEU A 63 -6.02 -12.64 -1.17
CA LEU A 63 -6.61 -12.27 -2.47
C LEU A 63 -6.78 -13.54 -3.31
N ARG A 64 -8.02 -13.96 -3.52
CA ARG A 64 -8.36 -15.15 -4.31
C ARG A 64 -8.99 -14.76 -5.65
N ASN A 65 -8.44 -15.30 -6.72
CA ASN A 65 -9.06 -15.37 -8.04
C ASN A 65 -9.33 -16.85 -8.38
N ALA A 66 -10.21 -17.12 -9.35
CA ALA A 66 -10.55 -18.48 -9.78
C ALA A 66 -9.34 -19.37 -10.17
N ARG A 67 -8.19 -18.76 -10.53
CA ARG A 67 -6.95 -19.46 -10.92
C ARG A 67 -5.77 -19.25 -9.97
N SER A 68 -5.88 -18.39 -8.96
CA SER A 68 -4.71 -18.06 -8.13
C SER A 68 -5.08 -17.52 -6.77
N VAL A 69 -4.25 -17.85 -5.79
CA VAL A 69 -4.30 -17.32 -4.43
C VAL A 69 -3.04 -16.47 -4.23
N LYS A 70 -3.20 -15.22 -3.82
CA LYS A 70 -2.09 -14.29 -3.53
C LYS A 70 -2.18 -13.85 -2.07
N TYR A 71 -1.06 -13.99 -1.36
CA TYR A 71 -0.88 -13.44 -0.03
C TYR A 71 -0.25 -12.05 -0.17
N PRO A 72 -0.95 -10.96 0.21
CA PRO A 72 -0.38 -9.63 0.30
C PRO A 72 0.83 -9.68 1.24
N LYS A 73 1.96 -9.14 0.79
CA LYS A 73 3.11 -8.96 1.68
C LYS A 73 2.80 -7.77 2.59
N LEU A 74 2.45 -8.04 3.84
CA LEU A 74 2.41 -7.01 4.87
C LEU A 74 3.77 -6.31 4.92
N ASN A 75 3.77 -4.97 4.97
CA ASN A 75 4.99 -4.19 5.09
C ASN A 75 5.67 -4.56 6.41
N THR A 76 6.76 -5.32 6.33
CA THR A 76 7.61 -5.83 7.43
C THR A 76 8.12 -4.74 8.38
N ARG A 77 8.01 -3.46 8.01
CA ARG A 77 8.56 -2.33 8.78
C ARG A 77 7.93 -2.13 10.16
N MET A 78 6.76 -2.72 10.43
CA MET A 78 6.10 -2.65 11.75
C MET A 78 6.34 -3.89 12.62
N SER A 79 6.93 -4.95 12.06
CA SER A 79 7.14 -6.23 12.76
C SER A 79 8.49 -6.30 13.49
N GLU A 80 9.43 -5.42 13.13
CA GLU A 80 10.79 -5.44 13.69
C GLU A 80 10.89 -4.83 15.10
N GLU A 81 9.89 -4.06 15.57
CA GLU A 81 9.92 -3.45 16.92
C GLU A 81 9.37 -4.35 18.03
N ILE A 82 8.74 -5.49 17.71
CA ILE A 82 8.05 -6.33 18.72
C ILE A 82 8.89 -7.55 19.14
N CYS A 83 9.97 -7.87 18.43
CA CYS A 83 10.79 -9.05 18.70
C CYS A 83 12.24 -8.69 19.01
N ASN A 84 12.48 -7.91 20.06
CA ASN A 84 13.81 -7.75 20.65
C ASN A 84 13.70 -7.92 22.18
N ASP A 85 13.33 -9.13 22.61
CA ASP A 85 13.61 -9.63 23.95
C ASP A 85 13.47 -11.15 23.96
N SER A 86 14.51 -11.84 23.48
CA SER A 86 15.01 -13.11 24.02
C SER A 86 16.11 -13.66 23.12
N ALA A 87 17.30 -13.76 23.70
CA ALA A 87 18.48 -14.35 23.09
C ALA A 87 18.32 -15.87 22.89
N SER A 88 18.82 -16.38 21.76
CA SER A 88 19.65 -17.60 21.73
C SER A 88 20.26 -17.82 20.34
N THR A 89 21.58 -17.64 20.29
CA THR A 89 22.60 -18.39 19.54
C THR A 89 22.11 -19.48 18.57
N HIS A 90 22.52 -19.42 17.29
CA HIS A 90 23.38 -20.43 16.64
C HIS A 90 23.79 -20.03 15.21
N SER A 91 25.11 -19.94 15.05
CA SER A 91 25.95 -20.40 13.93
C SER A 91 25.82 -19.82 12.50
N THR A 92 26.95 -19.22 12.12
CA THR A 92 27.54 -18.97 10.80
C THR A 92 27.24 -20.01 9.72
N ASP A 93 26.96 -19.55 8.49
CA ASP A 93 27.81 -19.93 7.35
C ASP A 93 27.65 -18.98 6.14
N SER A 94 28.81 -18.60 5.61
CA SER A 94 29.02 -17.62 4.55
C SER A 94 28.86 -18.21 3.15
N SER A 95 28.20 -17.49 2.23
CA SER A 95 28.26 -17.72 0.77
C SER A 95 27.96 -16.41 -0.02
N PRO A 96 28.49 -16.23 -1.25
CA PRO A 96 28.93 -14.94 -1.80
C PRO A 96 27.83 -14.05 -2.44
N PRO A 97 28.11 -12.76 -2.74
CA PRO A 97 27.07 -11.76 -2.99
C PRO A 97 26.50 -11.90 -4.40
N LYS A 98 25.24 -12.35 -4.49
CA LYS A 98 24.47 -12.23 -5.74
C LYS A 98 24.08 -10.77 -5.91
N THR A 99 24.69 -10.09 -6.88
CA THR A 99 24.28 -8.76 -7.35
C THR A 99 22.79 -8.79 -7.70
N LYS A 100 21.96 -8.27 -6.80
CA LYS A 100 20.52 -8.09 -7.03
C LYS A 100 20.39 -7.02 -8.11
N LYS A 101 20.03 -7.39 -9.34
CA LYS A 101 19.50 -6.41 -10.29
C LYS A 101 18.30 -5.76 -9.61
N SER A 102 18.41 -4.48 -9.27
CA SER A 102 17.34 -3.73 -8.63
C SER A 102 16.13 -3.77 -9.55
N LYS A 103 15.01 -4.27 -9.05
CA LYS A 103 13.75 -4.22 -9.79
C LYS A 103 13.44 -2.75 -10.08
N PRO A 104 13.03 -2.37 -11.30
CA PRO A 104 12.65 -1.01 -11.61
C PRO A 104 11.58 -0.55 -10.62
N SER A 105 11.79 0.63 -10.03
CA SER A 105 10.84 1.19 -9.09
C SER A 105 9.50 1.45 -9.79
N ASP A 106 8.39 1.48 -9.05
CA ASP A 106 7.08 1.80 -9.67
C ASP A 106 7.05 3.20 -10.30
N ILE A 107 7.97 4.09 -9.88
CA ILE A 107 8.18 5.40 -10.50
C ILE A 107 8.79 5.22 -11.90
N ASP A 108 9.77 4.33 -12.05
CA ASP A 108 10.43 4.06 -13.34
C ASP A 108 9.43 3.50 -14.37
N LYS A 109 8.58 2.56 -13.96
CA LYS A 109 7.52 2.01 -14.84
C LYS A 109 6.53 3.09 -15.29
N ARG A 110 6.18 4.02 -14.39
CA ARG A 110 5.29 5.14 -14.70
C ARG A 110 5.92 6.08 -15.71
N MET A 111 7.20 6.42 -15.52
CA MET A 111 7.95 7.27 -16.45
C MET A 111 8.08 6.63 -17.83
N GLU A 112 8.36 5.33 -17.89
CA GLU A 112 8.44 4.56 -19.13
C GLU A 112 7.11 4.55 -19.90
N TYR A 113 5.98 4.39 -19.19
CA TYR A 113 4.65 4.47 -19.79
C TYR A 113 4.40 5.83 -20.47
N TRP A 114 4.72 6.94 -19.80
CA TRP A 114 4.55 8.29 -20.36
C TRP A 114 5.43 8.51 -21.59
N LYS A 115 6.69 8.08 -21.53
CA LYS A 115 7.63 8.16 -22.65
C LYS A 115 7.12 7.38 -23.87
N ASN A 116 6.64 6.16 -23.68
CA ASN A 116 6.08 5.34 -24.75
C ASN A 116 4.82 5.98 -25.34
N LYS A 117 3.99 6.60 -24.50
CA LYS A 117 2.78 7.31 -24.95
C LYS A 117 3.10 8.53 -25.80
N GLU A 118 4.13 9.31 -25.45
CA GLU A 118 4.60 10.42 -26.28
C GLU A 118 5.22 9.93 -27.59
N ALA A 119 6.09 8.92 -27.53
CA ALA A 119 6.70 8.34 -28.73
C ALA A 119 5.66 7.81 -29.71
N ALA A 120 4.58 7.21 -29.23
CA ALA A 120 3.47 6.73 -30.08
C ALA A 120 2.65 7.88 -30.70
N LYS A 121 2.55 9.04 -30.03
CA LYS A 121 1.94 10.24 -30.63
C LYS A 121 2.84 10.79 -31.73
N GLU A 122 4.13 10.92 -31.46
CA GLU A 122 5.12 11.42 -32.41
C GLU A 122 5.19 10.53 -33.66
N ARG A 123 5.23 9.21 -33.49
CA ARG A 123 5.21 8.26 -34.60
C ARG A 123 3.98 8.45 -35.51
N ARG A 124 2.79 8.56 -34.93
CA ARG A 124 1.55 8.80 -35.69
C ARG A 124 1.56 10.15 -36.40
N HIS A 125 2.16 11.16 -35.78
CA HIS A 125 2.31 12.48 -36.39
C HIS A 125 3.23 12.41 -37.61
N GLN A 126 4.38 11.75 -37.49
CA GLN A 126 5.33 11.57 -38.59
C GLN A 126 4.75 10.74 -39.73
N GLU A 127 4.04 9.65 -39.42
CA GLU A 127 3.31 8.86 -40.43
C GLU A 127 2.33 9.72 -41.22
N LYS A 128 1.55 10.57 -40.52
CA LYS A 128 0.62 11.51 -41.16
C LYS A 128 1.35 12.52 -42.04
N LEU A 129 2.45 13.10 -41.57
CA LEU A 129 3.24 14.05 -42.36
C LEU A 129 3.86 13.41 -43.60
N ASN A 130 4.35 12.18 -43.48
CA ASN A 130 4.91 11.43 -44.61
C ASN A 130 3.85 11.14 -45.66
N LEU A 131 2.67 10.70 -45.26
CA LEU A 131 1.55 10.49 -46.18
C LEU A 131 1.18 11.76 -46.94
N ILE A 132 1.13 12.91 -46.24
CA ILE A 132 0.88 14.21 -46.88
C ILE A 132 1.99 14.51 -47.90
N ARG A 133 3.27 14.33 -47.54
CA ARG A 133 4.38 14.54 -48.48
C ARG A 133 4.26 13.65 -49.72
N GLU A 134 3.93 12.38 -49.57
CA GLU A 134 3.75 11.45 -50.69
C GLU A 134 2.62 11.87 -51.63
N LEU A 135 1.48 12.28 -51.09
CA LEU A 135 0.33 12.72 -51.89
C LEU A 135 0.65 13.99 -52.70
N PHE A 136 1.36 14.94 -52.11
CA PHE A 136 1.75 16.18 -52.77
C PHE A 136 2.98 16.03 -53.68
N ALA A 137 3.85 15.04 -53.44
CA ALA A 137 4.99 14.75 -54.32
C ALA A 137 4.57 14.06 -55.63
N LYS A 138 3.44 13.33 -55.64
CA LYS A 138 2.89 12.65 -56.83
C LYS A 138 2.10 13.55 -57.79
N GLN A 139 1.84 14.81 -57.43
CA GLN A 139 1.14 15.78 -58.28
C GLN A 139 2.08 16.63 -59.18
N LYS A 140 3.26 16.11 -59.54
CA LYS A 140 4.14 16.70 -60.56
C LYS A 140 4.43 15.70 -61.67
#